data_AF-A0A835KSF3-F1
#
_entry.id   AF-A0A835KSF3-F1
#
_cell.length_a   1.000
_cell.length_b   1.000
_cell.length_c   1.000
_cell.angle_alpha   90.00
_cell.angle_beta   90.00
_cell.angle_gamma   90.00
#
_symmetry.space_group_name_H-M   'P 1'
#
loop_
_entity.id
_entity.type
_entity.pdbx_description
1 polymer ?
#
loop_
_entity_poly.entity_id
_entity_poly.type
_entity_poly.pdbx_seq_one_letter_code
_entity_poly.pdbx_strand_id
1 'polypeptide(L)'
;MELVITIPLVLLHACILSPRTAAAPALRHHQYPKETAAAEALLQWKSTLLRAPPSLLSSWRPGTTPCTSNWTGISCTTTTTRHGGAAAVTGISLPHAGIDGHLGELNFSALPSLHHLDLSYNSLHGEIPAAIFVSLPALYYLDLSANWLHGDIPPEIAAVAVA
;
A
#
# COMPACT_ATOMS: atom_id res chain seq x y z
N MET A 1 -0.68 -38.66 45.10
CA MET A 1 -0.98 -38.63 43.66
C MET A 1 -0.14 -37.52 43.06
N GLU A 2 1.00 -37.87 42.49
CA GLU A 2 1.75 -37.03 41.56
C GLU A 2 2.18 -37.95 40.42
N LEU A 3 1.79 -37.62 39.19
CA LEU A 3 2.08 -38.40 38.00
C LEU A 3 3.07 -37.59 37.16
N VAL A 4 4.34 -38.00 37.21
CA VAL A 4 5.41 -37.45 36.39
C VAL A 4 5.35 -38.10 35.00
N ILE A 5 5.20 -37.28 33.95
CA ILE A 5 5.17 -37.70 32.55
C ILE A 5 6.60 -37.68 32.00
N THR A 6 7.11 -38.84 31.59
CA THR A 6 8.35 -38.95 30.83
C THR A 6 8.02 -39.30 29.36
N ILE A 7 8.45 -38.45 28.43
CA ILE A 7 8.28 -38.64 26.98
C ILE A 7 9.55 -39.34 26.45
N PRO A 8 9.47 -40.51 25.79
CA PRO A 8 10.65 -41.15 25.22
C PRO A 8 10.98 -40.57 23.85
N LEU A 9 12.24 -40.14 23.71
CA LEU A 9 12.89 -39.71 22.48
C LEU A 9 13.21 -40.96 21.63
N VAL A 10 12.57 -41.15 20.47
CA VAL A 10 12.98 -42.19 19.50
C VAL A 10 13.46 -41.52 18.22
N LEU A 11 14.77 -41.68 17.98
CA LEU A 11 15.53 -41.21 16.83
C LEU A 11 15.38 -42.16 15.62
N LEU A 12 15.31 -41.52 14.44
CA LEU A 12 15.79 -41.87 13.10
C LEU A 12 16.34 -43.29 12.80
N HIS A 13 16.06 -43.79 11.58
CA HIS A 13 16.89 -44.46 10.55
C HIS A 13 15.94 -45.24 9.60
N ALA A 14 15.97 -45.27 8.26
CA ALA A 14 16.71 -44.60 7.18
C ALA A 14 16.06 -45.01 5.83
N CYS A 15 16.54 -44.39 4.72
CA CYS A 15 16.50 -44.85 3.32
C CYS A 15 15.31 -44.50 2.40
N ILE A 16 15.46 -43.34 1.73
CA ILE A 16 15.64 -43.17 0.27
C ILE A 16 14.83 -44.12 -0.64
N LEU A 17 13.77 -43.57 -1.24
CA LEU A 17 13.45 -43.74 -2.66
C LEU A 17 12.89 -42.40 -3.18
N SER A 18 13.61 -41.73 -4.06
CA SER A 18 13.10 -40.66 -4.94
C SER A 18 13.23 -41.20 -6.36
N PRO A 19 12.28 -40.95 -7.29
CA PRO A 19 12.09 -39.58 -7.77
C PRO A 19 10.64 -39.27 -8.16
N ARG A 20 10.08 -38.24 -7.54
CA ARG A 20 9.27 -37.29 -8.29
C ARG A 20 9.35 -35.97 -7.53
N THR A 21 10.22 -35.09 -8.01
CA THR A 21 9.89 -33.68 -7.97
C THR A 21 8.61 -33.52 -8.76
N ALA A 22 7.46 -33.67 -8.09
CA ALA A 22 6.34 -32.83 -8.45
C ALA A 22 6.83 -31.42 -8.11
N ALA A 23 7.46 -30.78 -9.10
CA ALA A 23 7.56 -29.34 -9.11
C ALA A 23 6.13 -28.87 -8.86
N ALA A 24 5.87 -28.32 -7.68
CA ALA A 24 4.67 -27.54 -7.46
C ALA A 24 4.55 -26.62 -8.67
N PRO A 25 3.39 -26.54 -9.35
CA PRO A 25 3.28 -25.65 -10.48
C PRO A 25 3.68 -24.28 -9.95
N ALA A 26 4.79 -23.76 -10.47
CA ALA A 26 5.17 -22.38 -10.25
C ALA A 26 3.99 -21.58 -10.80
N LEU A 27 3.11 -21.14 -9.90
CA LEU A 27 2.13 -20.14 -10.23
C LEU A 27 2.97 -18.96 -10.69
N ARG A 28 2.98 -18.74 -12.01
CA ARG A 28 3.47 -17.51 -12.62
C ARG A 28 2.53 -16.39 -12.18
N HIS A 29 2.67 -15.99 -10.93
CA HIS A 29 2.33 -14.65 -10.54
C HIS A 29 3.47 -13.78 -11.04
N HIS A 30 3.29 -13.22 -12.25
CA HIS A 30 3.91 -11.96 -12.62
C HIS A 30 3.35 -10.84 -11.71
N GLN A 31 3.48 -11.00 -10.40
CA GLN A 31 3.06 -10.01 -9.43
C GLN A 31 4.23 -9.04 -9.29
N TYR A 32 4.07 -7.84 -9.82
CA TYR A 32 5.04 -6.77 -9.66
C TYR A 32 5.20 -6.45 -8.17
N PRO A 33 6.38 -6.66 -7.55
CA PRO A 33 6.56 -6.49 -6.10
C PRO A 33 6.20 -5.10 -5.60
N LYS A 34 6.38 -4.08 -6.47
CA LYS A 34 6.05 -2.68 -6.19
C LYS A 34 4.54 -2.43 -6.13
N GLU A 35 3.74 -3.13 -6.92
CA GLU A 35 2.29 -2.96 -6.92
C GLU A 35 1.66 -3.60 -5.68
N THR A 36 2.23 -4.70 -5.19
CA THR A 36 1.81 -5.34 -3.94
C THR A 36 2.06 -4.43 -2.74
N ALA A 37 3.24 -3.80 -2.63
CA ALA A 37 3.53 -2.87 -1.55
C ALA A 37 2.60 -1.65 -1.55
N ALA A 38 2.28 -1.09 -2.73
CA ALA A 38 1.31 -0.01 -2.86
C ALA A 38 -0.09 -0.44 -2.41
N ALA A 39 -0.52 -1.66 -2.80
CA ALA A 39 -1.80 -2.21 -2.38
C ALA A 39 -1.89 -2.37 -0.86
N GLU A 40 -0.84 -2.92 -0.24
CA GLU A 40 -0.75 -3.11 1.21
C GLU A 40 -0.79 -1.78 1.96
N ALA A 41 -0.02 -0.77 1.53
CA ALA A 41 -0.01 0.55 2.15
C ALA A 41 -1.39 1.23 2.11
N LEU A 42 -2.07 1.16 0.97
CA LEU A 42 -3.40 1.74 0.79
C LEU A 42 -4.47 0.99 1.59
N LEU A 43 -4.39 -0.34 1.67
CA LEU A 43 -5.31 -1.15 2.47
C LEU A 43 -5.08 -0.97 3.97
N GLN A 44 -3.82 -0.80 4.39
CA GLN A 44 -3.47 -0.46 5.76
C GLN A 44 -4.02 0.91 6.12
N TRP A 45 -3.81 1.93 5.29
CA TRP A 45 -4.40 3.25 5.54
C TRP A 45 -5.93 3.18 5.59
N LYS A 46 -6.56 2.45 4.66
CA LYS A 46 -8.01 2.23 4.68
C LYS A 46 -8.51 1.62 6.00
N SER A 47 -7.73 0.77 6.67
CA SER A 47 -8.14 0.15 7.94
C SER A 47 -8.01 1.09 9.13
N THR A 48 -7.25 2.19 9.03
CA THR A 48 -7.12 3.20 10.09
C THR A 48 -8.15 4.33 9.99
N LEU A 49 -8.86 4.44 8.86
CA LEU A 49 -9.90 5.46 8.67
C LEU A 49 -11.09 5.24 9.61
N LEU A 50 -11.51 6.31 10.29
CA LEU A 50 -12.69 6.32 11.16
C LEU A 50 -13.98 6.20 10.34
N ARG A 51 -13.99 6.84 9.16
CA ARG A 51 -15.10 6.76 8.20
C ARG A 51 -14.57 6.84 6.78
N ALA A 52 -15.08 5.97 5.94
CA ALA A 52 -15.04 6.10 4.49
C ALA A 52 -16.33 5.47 3.94
N PRO A 53 -17.04 6.11 2.99
CA PRO A 53 -18.25 5.54 2.42
C PRO A 53 -17.95 4.16 1.81
N PRO A 54 -18.63 3.08 2.25
CA PRO A 54 -18.33 1.73 1.77
C PRO A 54 -18.47 1.58 0.26
N SER A 55 -19.36 2.35 -0.37
CA SER A 55 -19.56 2.38 -1.82
C SER A 55 -18.36 2.94 -2.56
N LEU A 56 -17.71 3.97 -2.02
CA LEU A 56 -16.65 4.72 -2.68
C LEU A 56 -15.33 3.94 -2.70
N LEU A 57 -14.97 3.30 -1.57
CA LEU A 57 -13.77 2.46 -1.47
C LEU A 57 -14.08 0.96 -1.61
N SER A 58 -15.21 0.61 -2.22
CA SER A 58 -15.64 -0.78 -2.40
C SER A 58 -14.70 -1.60 -3.27
N SER A 59 -13.94 -0.95 -4.16
CA SER A 59 -12.97 -1.59 -5.05
C SER A 59 -11.63 -1.90 -4.35
N TRP A 60 -11.30 -1.20 -3.26
CA TRP A 60 -10.05 -1.40 -2.52
C TRP A 60 -10.16 -2.68 -1.68
N ARG A 61 -9.69 -3.81 -2.23
CA ARG A 61 -9.90 -5.14 -1.65
C ARG A 61 -8.59 -5.92 -1.47
N PRO A 62 -8.43 -6.67 -0.36
CA PRO A 62 -7.35 -7.64 -0.22
C PRO A 62 -7.33 -8.64 -1.39
N GLY A 63 -6.13 -9.01 -1.85
CA GLY A 63 -5.94 -9.95 -2.97
C GLY A 63 -6.18 -9.35 -4.37
N THR A 64 -6.49 -8.05 -4.46
CA THR A 64 -6.55 -7.29 -5.72
C THR A 64 -5.42 -6.27 -5.77
N THR A 65 -5.14 -5.70 -6.94
CA THR A 65 -4.12 -4.66 -7.07
C THR A 65 -4.73 -3.33 -7.54
N PRO A 66 -4.16 -2.18 -7.12
CA PRO A 66 -4.71 -0.88 -7.49
C PRO A 66 -4.83 -0.65 -8.99
N CYS A 67 -3.83 -1.06 -9.78
CA CYS A 67 -3.76 -0.74 -11.20
C CYS A 67 -4.50 -1.75 -12.09
N THR A 68 -4.49 -3.04 -11.74
CA THR A 68 -5.17 -4.07 -12.56
C THR A 68 -6.64 -4.26 -12.19
N SER A 69 -7.02 -3.89 -10.96
CA SER A 69 -8.38 -4.06 -10.45
C SER A 69 -9.17 -2.75 -10.37
N ASN A 70 -8.66 -1.69 -11.03
CA ASN A 70 -9.31 -0.39 -11.18
C ASN A 70 -9.85 0.18 -9.86
N TRP A 71 -8.95 0.39 -8.90
CA TRP A 71 -9.36 0.95 -7.62
C TRP A 71 -9.86 2.39 -7.80
N THR A 72 -11.05 2.69 -7.27
CA THR A 72 -11.62 4.04 -7.28
C THR A 72 -10.61 5.06 -6.78
N GLY A 73 -10.42 6.14 -7.53
CA GLY A 73 -9.52 7.22 -7.19
C GLY A 73 -8.04 6.92 -7.39
N ILE A 74 -7.67 5.73 -7.92
CA ILE A 74 -6.27 5.39 -8.20
C ILE A 74 -5.97 5.54 -9.69
N SER A 75 -4.99 6.37 -10.00
CA SER A 75 -4.40 6.49 -11.34
C SER A 75 -3.10 5.70 -11.40
N CYS A 76 -2.86 5.04 -12.53
CA CYS A 76 -1.65 4.25 -12.74
C CYS A 76 -1.03 4.50 -14.10
N THR A 77 0.29 4.33 -14.16
CA THR A 77 1.03 4.26 -15.42
C THR A 77 1.48 2.83 -15.65
N THR A 78 1.26 2.33 -16.87
CA THR A 78 1.74 1.01 -17.31
C THR A 78 2.88 1.19 -18.30
N THR A 79 4.04 0.63 -17.98
CA THR A 79 5.20 0.61 -18.88
C THR A 79 5.37 -0.79 -19.44
N THR A 80 5.20 -0.98 -20.75
CA THR A 80 5.48 -2.27 -21.38
C THR A 80 6.98 -2.42 -21.60
N THR A 81 7.62 -3.35 -20.89
CA THR A 81 9.03 -3.68 -21.13
C THR A 81 9.16 -5.02 -21.85
N ARG A 82 10.31 -5.27 -22.49
CA ARG A 82 10.65 -6.57 -23.07
C ARG A 82 10.64 -7.72 -22.05
N HIS A 83 10.61 -7.41 -20.75
CA HIS A 83 10.57 -8.35 -19.64
C HIS A 83 9.20 -8.41 -18.93
N GLY A 84 8.15 -7.82 -19.52
CA GLY A 84 6.81 -7.70 -18.94
C GLY A 84 6.46 -6.25 -18.61
N GLY A 85 5.16 -5.92 -18.55
CA GLY A 85 4.70 -4.56 -18.29
C GLY A 85 4.57 -4.19 -16.81
N ALA A 86 5.28 -3.16 -16.32
CA ALA A 86 5.19 -2.73 -14.92
C ALA A 86 4.11 -1.66 -14.74
N ALA A 87 3.19 -1.88 -13.80
CA ALA A 87 2.22 -0.89 -13.35
C ALA A 87 2.70 -0.20 -12.07
N ALA A 88 2.51 1.12 -11.99
CA ALA A 88 2.83 1.91 -10.81
C ALA A 88 1.69 2.89 -10.51
N VAL A 89 1.35 3.03 -9.22
CA VAL A 89 0.42 4.05 -8.74
C VAL A 89 1.07 5.42 -8.91
N THR A 90 0.39 6.30 -9.64
CA THR A 90 0.89 7.62 -10.00
C THR A 90 -0.01 8.75 -9.49
N GLY A 91 -1.28 8.46 -9.24
CA GLY A 91 -2.20 9.42 -8.64
C GLY A 91 -3.16 8.78 -7.64
N ILE A 92 -3.47 9.53 -6.59
CA ILE A 92 -4.59 9.28 -5.68
C ILE A 92 -5.46 10.53 -5.72
N SER A 93 -6.69 10.40 -6.17
CA SER A 93 -7.68 11.49 -6.22
C SER A 93 -9.01 11.01 -5.66
N LEU A 94 -9.34 11.51 -4.47
CA LEU A 94 -10.56 11.20 -3.74
C LEU A 94 -11.17 12.49 -3.14
N PRO A 95 -11.43 13.53 -3.96
CA PRO A 95 -12.08 14.73 -3.46
C PRO A 95 -13.53 14.43 -3.06
N HIS A 96 -14.04 15.10 -2.02
CA HIS A 96 -15.42 14.90 -1.52
C HIS A 96 -15.75 13.44 -1.16
N ALA A 97 -14.72 12.68 -0.76
CA ALA A 97 -14.86 11.25 -0.49
C ALA A 97 -15.45 10.94 0.89
N GLY A 98 -15.65 11.94 1.75
CA GLY A 98 -16.11 11.73 3.14
C GLY A 98 -15.13 10.90 3.96
N ILE A 99 -13.84 10.96 3.63
CA ILE A 99 -12.76 10.29 4.35
C ILE A 99 -12.52 11.03 5.67
N ASP A 100 -12.56 10.29 6.77
CA ASP A 100 -12.34 10.77 8.13
C ASP A 100 -11.20 9.94 8.76
N GLY A 101 -10.13 10.62 9.18
CA GLY A 101 -8.92 9.98 9.71
C GLY A 101 -7.65 10.80 9.51
N HIS A 102 -6.51 10.14 9.60
CA HIS A 102 -5.18 10.77 9.55
C HIS A 102 -4.38 10.35 8.31
N LEU A 103 -3.57 11.27 7.78
CA LEU A 103 -2.60 10.97 6.73
C LEU A 103 -1.35 10.26 7.25
N GLY A 104 -1.03 10.41 8.54
CA GLY A 104 0.20 9.84 9.14
C GLY A 104 0.31 8.32 9.06
N GLU A 105 -0.82 7.63 8.91
CA GLU A 105 -0.89 6.16 8.80
C GLU A 105 -0.62 5.64 7.38
N LEU A 106 -0.59 6.52 6.37
CA LEU A 106 -0.29 6.11 4.99
C LEU A 106 1.22 5.99 4.78
N ASN A 107 1.69 4.80 4.39
CA ASN A 107 3.08 4.57 4.05
C ASN A 107 3.43 5.12 2.66
N PHE A 108 3.81 6.40 2.60
CA PHE A 108 4.19 7.08 1.35
C PHE A 108 5.41 6.47 0.65
N SER A 109 6.33 5.84 1.38
CA SER A 109 7.51 5.17 0.78
C SER A 109 7.14 3.97 -0.10
N ALA A 110 5.93 3.42 0.06
CA ALA A 110 5.39 2.36 -0.81
C ALA A 110 4.82 2.90 -2.13
N LEU A 111 4.74 4.23 -2.31
CA LEU A 111 4.16 4.91 -3.46
C LEU A 111 5.17 5.81 -4.19
N PRO A 112 6.38 5.32 -4.54
CA PRO A 112 7.49 6.18 -5.00
C PRO A 112 7.27 6.86 -6.35
N SER A 113 6.24 6.47 -7.10
CA SER A 113 5.86 7.06 -8.39
C SER A 113 4.65 8.00 -8.30
N LEU A 114 4.11 8.19 -7.09
CA LEU A 114 2.98 9.08 -6.86
C LEU A 114 3.42 10.52 -7.10
N HIS A 115 2.73 11.17 -8.03
CA HIS A 115 3.01 12.55 -8.41
C HIS A 115 1.80 13.48 -8.26
N HIS A 116 0.61 12.90 -8.06
CA HIS A 116 -0.64 13.60 -7.88
C HIS A 116 -1.38 13.07 -6.65
N LEU A 117 -1.60 13.92 -5.65
CA LEU A 117 -2.37 13.61 -4.46
C LEU A 117 -3.46 14.68 -4.25
N ASP A 118 -4.71 14.29 -4.46
CA ASP A 118 -5.89 15.12 -4.20
C ASP A 118 -6.78 14.41 -3.17
N LEU A 119 -6.81 14.97 -1.97
CA LEU A 119 -7.70 14.55 -0.88
C LEU A 119 -8.53 15.74 -0.38
N SER A 120 -8.78 16.72 -1.24
CA SER A 120 -9.52 17.92 -0.91
C SER A 120 -10.96 17.62 -0.49
N TYR A 121 -11.57 18.50 0.31
CA TYR A 121 -12.96 18.37 0.77
C TYR A 121 -13.27 17.05 1.48
N ASN A 122 -12.38 16.62 2.38
CA ASN A 122 -12.59 15.48 3.26
C ASN A 122 -12.62 15.95 4.73
N SER A 123 -12.63 15.00 5.67
CA SER A 123 -12.56 15.24 7.11
C SER A 123 -11.22 14.76 7.69
N LEU A 124 -10.14 14.86 6.90
CA LEU A 124 -8.81 14.50 7.39
C LEU A 124 -8.38 15.48 8.49
N HIS A 125 -7.77 14.95 9.55
CA HIS A 125 -7.32 15.73 10.69
C HIS A 125 -5.93 15.30 11.16
N GLY A 126 -5.34 16.07 12.08
CA GLY A 126 -3.95 15.95 12.49
C GLY A 126 -3.00 16.80 11.65
N GLU A 127 -1.70 16.52 11.77
CA GLU A 127 -0.64 17.24 11.07
C GLU A 127 -0.38 16.67 9.67
N ILE A 128 0.17 17.50 8.79
CA ILE A 128 0.66 17.06 7.48
C ILE A 128 1.94 16.24 7.71
N PRO A 129 2.00 14.95 7.33
CA PRO A 129 3.20 14.15 7.55
C PRO A 129 4.37 14.64 6.69
N ALA A 130 5.52 14.93 7.30
CA ALA A 130 6.76 15.28 6.59
C ALA A 130 7.16 14.21 5.54
N ALA A 131 6.78 12.95 5.78
CA ALA A 131 6.99 11.83 4.87
C ALA A 131 6.39 12.05 3.46
N ILE A 132 5.34 12.87 3.31
CA ILE A 132 4.81 13.24 1.99
C ILE A 132 5.92 13.89 1.14
N PHE A 133 6.71 14.79 1.73
CA PHE A 133 7.72 15.57 1.01
C PHE A 133 9.05 14.83 0.86
N VAL A 134 9.37 13.90 1.76
CA VAL A 134 10.64 13.14 1.73
C VAL A 134 10.52 11.83 0.93
N SER A 135 9.36 11.17 0.98
CA SER A 135 9.18 9.85 0.36
C SER A 135 8.61 9.90 -1.05
N LEU A 136 8.08 11.04 -1.50
CA LEU A 136 7.44 11.18 -2.82
C LEU A 136 8.25 12.13 -3.72
N PRO A 137 9.38 11.68 -4.28
CA PRO A 137 10.26 12.53 -5.08
C PRO A 137 9.64 12.99 -6.42
N ALA A 138 8.52 12.39 -6.83
CA ALA A 138 7.82 12.74 -8.06
C ALA A 138 6.61 13.66 -7.83
N LEU A 139 6.29 14.01 -6.57
CA LEU A 139 5.11 14.81 -6.22
C LEU A 139 5.19 16.23 -6.81
N TYR A 140 4.25 16.58 -7.69
CA TYR A 140 4.10 17.94 -8.21
C TYR A 140 2.71 18.55 -7.94
N TYR A 141 1.73 17.71 -7.58
CA TYR A 141 0.39 18.17 -7.23
C TYR A 141 -0.02 17.60 -5.88
N LEU A 142 -0.32 18.49 -4.94
CA LEU A 142 -0.82 18.17 -3.61
C LEU A 142 -1.98 19.12 -3.28
N ASP A 143 -3.19 18.57 -3.15
CA ASP A 143 -4.35 19.30 -2.67
C ASP A 143 -4.93 18.59 -1.44
N LEU A 144 -4.80 19.26 -0.29
CA LEU A 144 -5.36 18.86 0.99
C LEU A 144 -6.37 19.89 1.52
N SER A 145 -6.83 20.80 0.65
CA SER A 145 -7.72 21.90 1.03
C SER A 145 -9.09 21.40 1.53
N ALA A 146 -9.78 22.24 2.30
CA ALA A 146 -11.09 21.89 2.88
C ALA A 146 -11.08 20.58 3.70
N ASN A 147 -10.03 20.39 4.52
CA ASN A 147 -9.92 19.37 5.56
C ASN A 147 -9.80 20.04 6.95
N TRP A 148 -9.63 19.26 8.01
CA TRP A 148 -9.44 19.71 9.40
C TRP A 148 -8.00 19.52 9.88
N LEU A 149 -7.03 19.68 8.96
CA LEU A 149 -5.60 19.61 9.25
C LEU A 149 -5.16 20.79 10.12
N HIS A 150 -4.19 20.56 11.00
CA HIS A 150 -3.61 21.56 11.89
C HIS A 150 -2.10 21.38 12.03
N GLY A 151 -1.45 22.22 12.84
CA GLY A 151 0.00 22.23 13.01
C GLY A 151 0.71 23.01 11.91
N ASP A 152 2.03 22.91 11.92
CA ASP A 152 2.89 23.64 10.98
C ASP A 152 2.99 22.91 9.64
N ILE A 153 3.25 23.66 8.57
CA ILE A 153 3.66 23.06 7.29
C ILE A 153 5.07 22.49 7.48
N PRO A 154 5.29 21.18 7.24
CA PRO A 154 6.61 20.58 7.41
C PRO A 154 7.67 21.31 6.56
N PRO A 155 8.83 21.68 7.13
CA PRO A 155 9.87 22.42 6.42
C PRO A 155 10.41 21.68 5.20
N GLU A 156 10.25 20.35 5.14
CA GLU A 156 10.58 19.51 4.00
C GLU A 156 9.82 19.89 2.72
N ILE A 157 8.73 20.66 2.80
CA ILE A 157 8.08 21.25 1.62
C ILE A 157 9.05 22.05 0.74
N ALA A 158 10.08 22.66 1.35
CA ALA A 158 11.12 23.37 0.62
C ALA A 158 11.94 22.47 -0.31
N ALA A 159 11.99 21.15 -0.06
CA ALA A 159 12.64 20.19 -0.94
C ALA A 159 11.86 19.96 -2.25
N VAL A 160 10.54 20.13 -2.22
CA VAL A 160 9.68 19.95 -3.41
C VAL A 160 9.70 21.18 -4.33
N ALA A 161 9.99 22.37 -3.80
CA ALA A 161 10.04 23.62 -4.57
C ALA A 161 11.32 23.81 -5.41
N VAL A 162 12.28 22.89 -5.33
CA VAL A 162 13.64 23.06 -5.90
C VAL A 162 13.99 21.99 -6.96
N ALA A 163 13.08 21.09 -7.31
CA ALA A 163 13.25 20.06 -8.35
C ALA A 163 12.52 20.43 -9.64
#